data_AF-A0AAP1WHD2-F1
#
_entry.id   AF-A0AAP1WHD2-F1
#
_cell.length_a   1.000
_cell.length_b   1.000
_cell.length_c   1.000
_cell.angle_alpha   90.00
_cell.angle_beta   90.00
_cell.angle_gamma   90.00
#
_symmetry.space_group_name_H-M   'P 1'
#
loop_
_entity.id
_entity.type
_entity.pdbx_description
1 polymer ?
#
loop_
_entity_poly.entity_id
_entity_poly.type
_entity_poly.pdbx_seq_one_letter_code
_entity_poly.pdbx_strand_id
1 'polypeptide(L)'
;MSKKNKPAMILKAIASFGTSSASAELKLYDRYDFIPVVTINEDEKGENIIYSTEECTECNKDKLDLGEGFTENLQDYLVPEIVIAKNSVSKIPLKILQGHDPFGFQDNDGIVEFSSSNSKVTIMPKSKKVSYGDKIEIEIKHTLGRGEKFSIDIKGKDDDDDNFESSDTIVISGKLNISVIDKDVFMEDEAQRGIDDILFVEKQYEKRPSTGEYSINYCIQSADRFLGKVVENTTNFYTYDDTANKRIYTPSLENAIIRAKKIKTLGYGKIFKEFDGSIFALKEEKVKDKYGNNPSRILSLKANNGINDFFNQQVSNRIGFHIFYLSIVEGFHTLIIVVDNTEPCSPKYEIYDEEGLSSSKGALNTIADGILGQSQWVYSWAKPRYGYWAKLRVSILKFQRK
;
A
#
# COMPACT_ATOMS: atom_id res chain seq x y z
N MET A 1 -44.50 -9.29 42.62
CA MET A 1 -44.00 -8.10 43.34
C MET A 1 -43.19 -8.58 44.54
N SER A 2 -41.86 -8.49 44.46
CA SER A 2 -40.96 -8.67 45.60
C SER A 2 -39.99 -7.50 45.58
N LYS A 3 -40.15 -6.60 46.54
CA LYS A 3 -39.29 -5.43 46.73
C LYS A 3 -37.93 -5.96 47.22
N LYS A 4 -36.91 -5.96 46.37
CA LYS A 4 -35.53 -6.12 46.82
C LYS A 4 -35.13 -4.84 47.55
N ASN A 5 -34.92 -4.97 48.86
CA ASN A 5 -34.41 -3.92 49.73
C ASN A 5 -32.99 -3.53 49.28
N LYS A 6 -32.77 -2.23 49.06
CA LYS A 6 -31.43 -1.65 48.94
C LYS A 6 -30.70 -1.78 50.29
N PRO A 7 -29.44 -2.24 50.35
CA PRO A 7 -28.61 -2.01 51.52
C PRO A 7 -28.11 -0.57 51.50
N ALA A 8 -28.45 0.22 52.51
CA ALA A 8 -27.81 1.49 52.78
C ALA A 8 -26.51 1.22 53.54
N MET A 9 -25.35 1.35 52.89
CA MET A 9 -24.08 1.41 53.61
C MET A 9 -23.94 2.80 54.24
N ILE A 10 -24.11 2.87 55.56
CA ILE A 10 -23.76 4.04 56.36
C ILE A 10 -22.30 3.86 56.79
N LEU A 11 -21.38 4.59 56.17
CA LEU A 11 -20.02 4.73 56.69
C LEU A 11 -20.09 5.62 57.95
N LYS A 12 -19.93 5.04 59.14
CA LYS A 12 -19.74 5.81 60.37
C LYS A 12 -18.32 6.36 60.41
N ALA A 13 -18.12 7.57 59.92
CA ALA A 13 -16.98 8.37 60.32
C ALA A 13 -17.19 8.81 61.79
N ILE A 14 -16.38 8.28 62.71
CA ILE A 14 -16.31 8.80 64.07
C ILE A 14 -15.41 10.04 64.02
N ALA A 15 -16.02 11.19 63.78
CA ALA A 15 -15.42 12.48 64.09
C ALA A 15 -16.30 13.14 65.16
N SER A 16 -15.77 13.26 66.37
CA SER A 16 -16.45 13.93 67.48
C SER A 16 -16.37 15.45 67.29
N PHE A 17 -17.52 16.10 67.59
CA PHE A 17 -17.78 17.53 67.75
C PHE A 17 -18.13 18.34 66.49
N GLY A 18 -19.38 18.79 66.44
CA GLY A 18 -19.84 19.91 65.62
C GLY A 18 -21.08 19.61 64.79
N THR A 19 -22.21 20.15 65.22
CA THR A 19 -23.54 20.03 64.61
C THR A 19 -23.61 20.58 63.18
N SER A 20 -23.76 19.70 62.19
CA SER A 20 -24.85 19.71 61.19
C SER A 20 -24.71 18.45 60.35
N SER A 21 -25.69 17.55 60.43
CA SER A 21 -25.75 16.37 59.56
C SER A 21 -26.26 16.79 58.18
N ALA A 22 -25.42 17.47 57.41
CA ALA A 22 -25.56 17.45 55.96
C ALA A 22 -25.06 16.07 55.53
N SER A 23 -25.99 15.15 55.22
CA SER A 23 -25.64 14.01 54.40
C SER A 23 -25.22 14.57 53.06
N ALA A 24 -23.92 14.70 52.84
CA ALA A 24 -23.40 14.84 51.50
C ALA A 24 -23.82 13.56 50.77
N GLU A 25 -24.83 13.65 49.91
CA GLU A 25 -24.96 12.70 48.82
C GLU A 25 -23.65 12.84 48.04
N LEU A 26 -22.71 11.93 48.32
CA LEU A 26 -21.70 11.56 47.35
C LEU A 26 -22.51 11.09 46.15
N LYS A 27 -22.73 11.99 45.19
CA LYS A 27 -22.95 11.58 43.82
C LYS A 27 -21.77 10.67 43.53
N LEU A 28 -22.02 9.35 43.49
CA LEU A 28 -21.13 8.47 42.75
C LEU A 28 -21.15 9.09 41.36
N TYR A 29 -20.08 9.81 41.04
CA TYR A 29 -19.76 10.06 39.65
C TYR A 29 -19.72 8.66 39.03
N ASP A 30 -20.49 8.48 37.97
CA ASP A 30 -20.34 7.39 37.02
C ASP A 30 -18.85 7.40 36.67
N ARG A 31 -18.07 6.53 37.34
CA ARG A 31 -16.63 6.52 37.16
C ARG A 31 -16.45 5.77 35.87
N TYR A 32 -15.85 6.43 34.90
CA TYR A 32 -15.38 5.73 33.73
C TYR A 32 -14.21 4.86 34.20
N ASP A 33 -14.47 3.58 34.38
CA ASP A 33 -13.47 2.66 34.93
C ASP A 33 -12.43 2.29 33.85
N PHE A 34 -12.85 2.14 32.59
CA PHE A 34 -11.94 1.87 31.47
C PHE A 34 -12.15 2.80 30.25
N ILE A 35 -11.15 3.64 29.94
CA ILE A 35 -11.13 4.51 28.75
C ILE A 35 -9.84 4.31 27.93
N PRO A 36 -9.78 3.31 27.04
CA PRO A 36 -8.60 3.08 26.23
C PRO A 36 -8.59 3.94 24.96
N VAL A 37 -7.39 4.26 24.47
CA VAL A 37 -7.14 4.61 23.07
C VAL A 37 -6.57 3.37 22.37
N VAL A 38 -7.23 2.91 21.32
CA VAL A 38 -6.80 1.75 20.52
C VAL A 38 -6.24 2.22 19.19
N THR A 39 -4.97 1.93 18.94
CA THR A 39 -4.26 2.33 17.72
C THR A 39 -3.42 1.20 17.16
N ILE A 40 -2.92 1.36 15.93
CA ILE A 40 -2.02 0.39 15.31
C ILE A 40 -0.73 0.28 16.12
N ASN A 41 -0.27 -0.96 16.31
CA ASN A 41 1.03 -1.22 16.90
C ASN A 41 2.11 -1.22 15.80
N GLU A 42 2.78 -0.09 15.62
CA GLU A 42 3.82 0.11 14.59
C GLU A 42 5.08 -0.73 14.81
N ASP A 43 5.30 -1.24 16.03
CA ASP A 43 6.44 -2.12 16.34
C ASP A 43 6.25 -3.55 15.79
N GLU A 44 5.06 -3.88 15.29
CA GLU A 44 4.71 -5.20 14.77
C GLU A 44 4.26 -5.13 13.31
N LYS A 45 4.73 -6.10 12.52
CA LYS A 45 4.29 -6.25 11.13
C LYS A 45 2.94 -6.97 11.11
N GLY A 46 1.94 -6.35 10.50
CA GLY A 46 0.69 -7.04 10.17
C GLY A 46 0.86 -8.05 9.03
N GLU A 47 -0.15 -8.90 8.85
CA GLU A 47 -0.18 -9.90 7.78
C GLU A 47 -1.19 -9.47 6.69
N ASN A 48 -0.78 -9.48 5.43
CA ASN A 48 -1.62 -9.12 4.28
C ASN A 48 -2.23 -7.70 4.35
N ILE A 49 -1.54 -6.79 5.04
CA ILE A 49 -1.93 -5.37 5.15
C ILE A 49 -0.78 -4.45 4.77
N ILE A 50 -1.13 -3.24 4.38
CA ILE A 50 -0.20 -2.11 4.24
C ILE A 50 -0.89 -0.92 4.91
N TYR A 51 -0.21 -0.22 5.80
CA TYR A 51 -0.75 0.95 6.48
C TYR A 51 0.28 2.08 6.48
N SER A 52 -0.19 3.31 6.58
CA SER A 52 0.66 4.48 6.76
C SER A 52 0.12 5.31 7.91
N THR A 53 1.00 5.68 8.84
CA THR A 53 0.70 6.59 9.97
C THR A 53 1.32 7.97 9.79
N GLU A 54 2.20 8.17 8.81
CA GLU A 54 2.80 9.47 8.47
C GLU A 54 1.79 10.50 7.93
N GLU A 55 1.98 11.77 8.31
CA GLU A 55 1.28 12.93 7.75
C GLU A 55 2.16 13.59 6.68
N CYS A 56 1.68 13.65 5.44
CA CYS A 56 2.24 14.53 4.41
C CYS A 56 1.12 15.23 3.66
N THR A 57 1.42 16.35 2.99
CA THR A 57 0.44 17.27 2.38
C THR A 57 -0.51 16.63 1.36
N GLU A 58 -0.21 15.41 0.89
CA GLU A 58 -1.01 14.65 -0.07
C GLU A 58 -1.89 13.55 0.60
N CYS A 59 -1.63 13.22 1.87
CA CYS A 59 -2.33 12.21 2.67
C CYS A 59 -3.16 12.90 3.76
N ASN A 60 -4.24 13.58 3.39
CA ASN A 60 -5.20 14.10 4.37
C ASN A 60 -5.80 12.92 5.15
N LYS A 61 -5.54 12.85 6.46
CA LYS A 61 -6.15 11.86 7.35
C LYS A 61 -7.29 12.46 8.14
N ASP A 62 -8.35 11.68 8.28
CA ASP A 62 -9.47 12.04 9.14
C ASP A 62 -9.00 12.09 10.59
N LYS A 63 -9.51 13.06 11.35
CA LYS A 63 -9.40 13.09 12.81
C LYS A 63 -10.73 12.68 13.42
N LEU A 64 -10.66 11.89 14.48
CA LEU A 64 -11.79 11.50 15.29
C LEU A 64 -11.65 12.14 16.66
N ASP A 65 -12.62 12.96 17.05
CA ASP A 65 -12.75 13.44 18.43
C ASP A 65 -13.23 12.27 19.30
N LEU A 66 -12.38 11.82 20.22
CA LEU A 66 -12.69 10.77 21.18
C LEU A 66 -13.57 11.27 22.33
N GLY A 67 -13.72 12.60 22.49
CA GLY A 67 -14.60 13.25 23.45
C GLY A 67 -13.90 13.78 24.71
N GLU A 68 -14.67 14.42 25.59
CA GLU A 68 -14.19 15.09 26.82
C GLU A 68 -13.59 14.14 27.86
N GLY A 69 -13.74 12.82 27.68
CA GLY A 69 -13.14 11.78 28.52
C GLY A 69 -11.67 11.48 28.22
N PHE A 70 -11.01 12.25 27.34
CA PHE A 70 -9.63 12.05 26.91
C PHE A 70 -8.77 13.29 27.22
N THR A 71 -7.45 13.12 27.40
CA THR A 71 -6.55 14.26 27.59
C THR A 71 -6.56 15.10 26.32
N GLU A 72 -6.35 16.42 26.41
CA GLU A 72 -6.40 17.30 25.23
C GLU A 72 -5.52 16.80 24.06
N ASN A 73 -4.38 16.17 24.35
CA ASN A 73 -3.46 15.61 23.36
C ASN A 73 -3.85 14.21 22.82
N LEU A 74 -4.85 13.57 23.42
CA LEU A 74 -5.42 12.27 23.00
C LEU A 74 -6.87 12.41 22.51
N GLN A 75 -7.47 13.58 22.68
CA GLN A 75 -8.84 13.87 22.24
C GLN A 75 -8.95 13.81 20.71
N ASP A 76 -7.93 14.25 19.98
CA ASP A 76 -7.85 14.12 18.53
C ASP A 76 -7.10 12.83 18.14
N TYR A 77 -7.85 11.82 17.67
CA TYR A 77 -7.29 10.58 17.15
C TYR A 77 -7.09 10.64 15.64
N LEU A 78 -5.86 10.39 15.18
CA LEU A 78 -5.54 10.25 13.76
C LEU A 78 -6.05 8.90 13.24
N VAL A 79 -7.06 8.92 12.37
CA VAL A 79 -7.63 7.68 11.81
C VAL A 79 -6.67 7.12 10.76
N PRO A 80 -6.09 5.92 10.98
CA PRO A 80 -5.18 5.32 10.02
C PRO A 80 -5.93 4.85 8.77
N GLU A 81 -5.29 5.01 7.61
CA GLU A 81 -5.71 4.37 6.36
C GLU A 81 -4.96 3.04 6.20
N ILE A 82 -5.72 1.96 6.09
CA ILE A 82 -5.21 0.59 6.00
C ILE A 82 -5.68 -0.01 4.67
N VAL A 83 -4.75 -0.58 3.92
CA VAL A 83 -5.02 -1.38 2.73
C VAL A 83 -4.90 -2.85 3.09
N ILE A 84 -5.90 -3.65 2.72
CA ILE A 84 -5.93 -5.09 2.95
C ILE A 84 -5.96 -5.88 1.65
N ALA A 85 -5.38 -7.09 1.66
CA ALA A 85 -5.38 -7.97 0.49
C ALA A 85 -6.79 -8.51 0.16
N LYS A 86 -7.08 -8.70 -1.13
CA LYS A 86 -8.41 -9.13 -1.61
C LYS A 86 -8.81 -10.58 -1.26
N ASN A 87 -7.85 -11.50 -1.20
CA ASN A 87 -8.11 -12.95 -1.12
C ASN A 87 -7.41 -13.62 0.05
N SER A 88 -7.00 -12.85 1.06
CA SER A 88 -6.25 -13.35 2.22
C SER A 88 -6.85 -12.83 3.51
N VAL A 89 -6.69 -13.59 4.59
CA VAL A 89 -7.03 -13.09 5.93
C VAL A 89 -6.01 -12.02 6.29
N SER A 90 -6.50 -10.85 6.69
CA SER A 90 -5.65 -9.73 7.06
C SER A 90 -5.54 -9.63 8.57
N LYS A 91 -4.34 -9.41 9.08
CA LYS A 91 -4.09 -9.29 10.53
C LYS A 91 -3.54 -7.91 10.86
N ILE A 92 -4.25 -7.20 11.73
CA ILE A 92 -3.87 -5.86 12.16
C ILE A 92 -3.41 -5.93 13.62
N PRO A 93 -2.13 -5.65 13.90
CA PRO A 93 -1.64 -5.53 15.26
C PRO A 93 -2.06 -4.17 15.84
N LEU A 94 -2.62 -4.19 17.04
CA LEU A 94 -3.12 -3.03 17.76
C LEU A 94 -2.46 -2.97 19.15
N LYS A 95 -2.36 -1.76 19.69
CA LYS A 95 -1.93 -1.50 21.07
C LYS A 95 -3.01 -0.74 21.83
N ILE A 96 -3.13 -1.06 23.11
CA ILE A 96 -4.06 -0.44 24.04
C ILE A 96 -3.30 0.60 24.85
N LEU A 97 -3.63 1.87 24.66
CA LEU A 97 -3.03 2.99 25.40
C LEU A 97 -4.02 3.47 26.45
N GLN A 98 -3.49 3.91 27.59
CA GLN A 98 -4.28 4.61 28.59
C GLN A 98 -4.76 5.96 28.02
N GLY A 99 -6.06 6.23 28.14
CA GLY A 99 -6.65 7.52 27.82
C GLY A 99 -6.42 8.54 28.94
N HIS A 100 -7.49 9.22 29.37
CA HIS A 100 -7.41 10.19 30.47
C HIS A 100 -7.77 9.56 31.80
N ASP A 101 -6.84 9.60 32.75
CA ASP A 101 -7.11 9.31 34.16
C ASP A 101 -6.75 10.52 35.04
N PRO A 102 -7.64 11.53 35.15
CA PRO A 102 -7.35 12.74 35.91
C PRO A 102 -7.26 12.51 37.42
N PHE A 103 -7.81 11.40 37.92
CA PHE A 103 -8.02 11.18 39.34
C PHE A 103 -7.36 9.90 39.90
N GLY A 104 -6.73 9.08 39.05
CA GLY A 104 -6.07 7.84 39.47
C GLY A 104 -7.06 6.73 39.84
N PHE A 105 -8.27 6.76 39.26
CA PHE A 105 -9.39 5.89 39.65
C PHE A 105 -9.82 4.91 38.57
N GLN A 106 -9.19 4.92 37.40
CA GLN A 106 -9.38 3.88 36.40
C GLN A 106 -8.73 2.59 36.87
N ASP A 107 -9.42 1.46 36.72
CA ASP A 107 -8.76 0.17 36.73
C ASP A 107 -7.95 0.02 35.43
N ASN A 108 -7.06 -0.97 35.43
CA ASN A 108 -6.06 -1.08 34.36
C ASN A 108 -6.55 -1.97 33.22
N ASP A 109 -7.81 -2.37 33.21
CA ASP A 109 -8.40 -3.36 32.30
C ASP A 109 -9.87 -3.11 31.98
N GLY A 110 -10.36 -3.80 30.95
CA GLY A 110 -11.73 -3.72 30.49
C GLY A 110 -11.90 -4.49 29.19
N ILE A 111 -13.00 -4.25 28.46
CA ILE A 111 -13.30 -4.90 27.18
C ILE A 111 -13.23 -3.89 26.04
N VAL A 112 -12.56 -4.27 24.95
CA VAL A 112 -12.68 -3.61 23.64
C VAL A 112 -13.57 -4.40 22.71
N GLU A 113 -14.44 -3.71 21.98
CA GLU A 113 -15.36 -4.27 20.99
C GLU A 113 -15.09 -3.69 19.59
N PHE A 114 -15.20 -4.52 18.57
CA PHE A 114 -14.93 -4.16 17.17
C PHE A 114 -16.20 -4.31 16.33
N SER A 115 -16.59 -3.24 15.65
CA SER A 115 -17.76 -3.24 14.78
C SER A 115 -17.42 -2.75 13.38
N SER A 116 -17.79 -3.54 12.36
CA SER A 116 -17.60 -3.19 10.96
C SER A 116 -18.81 -2.42 10.43
N SER A 117 -18.56 -1.37 9.65
CA SER A 117 -19.60 -0.67 8.89
C SER A 117 -20.10 -1.46 7.66
N ASN A 118 -19.48 -2.62 7.35
CA ASN A 118 -19.85 -3.46 6.22
C ASN A 118 -20.14 -4.91 6.65
N SER A 119 -21.33 -5.41 6.32
CA SER A 119 -21.79 -6.75 6.71
C SER A 119 -21.07 -7.90 5.99
N LYS A 120 -20.31 -7.61 4.92
CA LYS A 120 -19.47 -8.60 4.21
C LYS A 120 -18.12 -8.82 4.88
N VAL A 121 -17.88 -8.18 6.03
CA VAL A 121 -16.64 -8.24 6.79
C VAL A 121 -16.91 -8.88 8.14
N THR A 122 -16.04 -9.82 8.52
CA THR A 122 -16.01 -10.48 9.82
C THR A 122 -14.70 -10.12 10.50
N ILE A 123 -14.79 -9.66 11.75
CA ILE A 123 -13.65 -9.32 12.60
C ILE A 123 -13.54 -10.37 13.71
N MET A 124 -12.33 -10.86 13.97
CA MET A 124 -12.06 -11.81 15.04
C MET A 124 -10.85 -11.36 15.89
N PRO A 125 -10.95 -11.33 17.22
CA PRO A 125 -12.18 -11.51 17.99
C PRO A 125 -13.15 -10.32 17.81
N LYS A 126 -14.45 -10.51 18.08
CA LYS A 126 -15.43 -9.40 18.08
C LYS A 126 -15.28 -8.49 19.29
N SER A 127 -14.82 -9.05 20.40
CA SER A 127 -14.49 -8.34 21.62
C SER A 127 -13.38 -9.08 22.37
N LYS A 128 -12.62 -8.37 23.21
CA LYS A 128 -11.52 -8.93 23.97
C LYS A 128 -11.34 -8.17 25.29
N LYS A 129 -11.18 -8.90 26.41
CA LYS A 129 -10.70 -8.34 27.67
C LYS A 129 -9.22 -7.98 27.51
N VAL A 130 -8.86 -6.76 27.90
CA VAL A 130 -7.55 -6.16 27.67
C VAL A 130 -7.15 -5.28 28.84
N SER A 131 -5.85 -5.06 29.00
CA SER A 131 -5.28 -4.08 29.92
C SER A 131 -4.51 -2.98 29.19
N TYR A 132 -4.25 -1.85 29.87
CA TYR A 132 -3.35 -0.84 29.32
C TYR A 132 -1.95 -1.41 29.05
N GLY A 133 -1.40 -1.10 27.88
CA GLY A 133 -0.13 -1.65 27.40
C GLY A 133 -0.27 -2.99 26.66
N ASP A 134 -1.46 -3.61 26.66
CA ASP A 134 -1.68 -4.82 25.90
C ASP A 134 -1.46 -4.62 24.41
N LYS A 135 -0.92 -5.67 23.80
CA LYS A 135 -0.81 -5.83 22.36
C LYS A 135 -1.78 -6.91 21.93
N ILE A 136 -2.65 -6.56 20.98
CA ILE A 136 -3.68 -7.45 20.47
C ILE A 136 -3.62 -7.50 18.96
N GLU A 137 -4.16 -8.55 18.38
CA GLU A 137 -4.28 -8.69 16.94
C GLU A 137 -5.74 -8.96 16.59
N ILE A 138 -6.23 -8.28 15.56
CA ILE A 138 -7.53 -8.59 14.95
C ILE A 138 -7.33 -9.22 13.58
N GLU A 139 -8.07 -10.29 13.30
CA GLU A 139 -8.21 -10.88 11.98
C GLU A 139 -9.41 -10.29 11.26
N ILE A 140 -9.21 -9.92 10.00
CA ILE A 140 -10.25 -9.45 9.08
C ILE A 140 -10.43 -10.50 7.98
N LYS A 141 -11.65 -11.02 7.89
CA LYS A 141 -12.13 -11.90 6.82
C LYS A 141 -13.22 -11.19 6.05
N HIS A 142 -13.16 -11.15 4.73
CA HIS A 142 -14.16 -10.43 3.93
C HIS A 142 -14.44 -11.07 2.57
N THR A 143 -15.57 -10.69 1.98
CA THR A 143 -15.94 -11.04 0.59
C THR A 143 -15.97 -9.83 -0.35
N LEU A 144 -15.54 -8.67 0.15
CA LEU A 144 -15.46 -7.42 -0.62
C LEU A 144 -14.55 -7.54 -1.85
N GLY A 145 -14.89 -6.81 -2.92
CA GLY A 145 -14.12 -6.60 -4.13
C GLY A 145 -12.99 -5.57 -3.95
N ARG A 146 -12.05 -5.56 -4.91
CA ARG A 146 -10.95 -4.60 -4.94
C ARG A 146 -11.49 -3.17 -5.04
N GLY A 147 -10.95 -2.25 -4.23
CA GLY A 147 -11.37 -0.85 -4.13
C GLY A 147 -12.62 -0.60 -3.27
N GLU A 148 -13.30 -1.65 -2.77
CA GLU A 148 -14.37 -1.44 -1.78
C GLU A 148 -13.75 -1.00 -0.43
N LYS A 149 -14.43 -0.08 0.25
CA LYS A 149 -13.99 0.49 1.53
C LYS A 149 -14.97 0.16 2.64
N PHE A 150 -14.48 0.13 3.86
CA PHE A 150 -15.27 0.04 5.08
C PHE A 150 -14.49 0.67 6.24
N SER A 151 -15.12 0.72 7.40
CA SER A 151 -14.51 1.22 8.62
C SER A 151 -14.76 0.23 9.75
N ILE A 152 -13.84 0.22 10.72
CA ILE A 152 -14.00 -0.48 11.98
C ILE A 152 -14.08 0.57 13.07
N ASP A 153 -15.22 0.64 13.76
CA ASP A 153 -15.36 1.45 14.96
C ASP A 153 -14.98 0.59 16.17
N ILE A 154 -14.12 1.14 17.02
CA ILE A 154 -13.59 0.49 18.22
C ILE A 154 -14.19 1.17 19.44
N LYS A 155 -14.76 0.36 20.34
CA LYS A 155 -15.41 0.85 21.54
C LYS A 155 -14.83 0.18 22.77
N GLY A 156 -14.56 0.97 23.81
CA GLY A 156 -14.16 0.49 25.13
C GLY A 156 -15.37 0.43 26.05
N LYS A 157 -15.38 -0.56 26.94
CA LYS A 157 -16.32 -0.67 28.05
C LYS A 157 -15.64 -1.36 29.23
N ASP A 158 -16.22 -1.15 30.40
CA ASP A 158 -15.85 -1.87 31.63
C ASP A 158 -16.21 -3.38 31.52
N ASP A 159 -15.58 -4.22 32.34
CA ASP A 159 -15.68 -5.68 32.28
C ASP A 159 -16.38 -6.36 33.47
N ASP A 160 -17.06 -5.57 34.30
CA ASP A 160 -17.95 -5.99 35.40
C ASP A 160 -17.25 -6.84 36.49
N ASP A 161 -15.94 -6.73 36.66
CA ASP A 161 -15.19 -7.59 37.59
C ASP A 161 -15.08 -7.06 39.03
N ASP A 162 -15.48 -5.81 39.25
CA ASP A 162 -15.45 -5.16 40.55
C ASP A 162 -16.76 -5.27 41.35
N ASN A 163 -16.66 -5.21 42.68
CA ASN A 163 -17.81 -5.19 43.60
C ASN A 163 -18.60 -3.85 43.58
N PHE A 164 -18.25 -2.94 42.68
CA PHE A 164 -18.90 -1.65 42.47
C PHE A 164 -19.94 -1.75 41.33
N GLU A 165 -20.85 -0.78 41.24
CA GLU A 165 -21.75 -0.71 40.07
C GLU A 165 -20.88 -0.33 38.86
N SER A 166 -20.61 -1.31 37.99
CA SER A 166 -19.91 -1.11 36.73
C SER A 166 -20.64 -0.09 35.86
N SER A 167 -19.88 0.72 35.13
CA SER A 167 -20.46 1.69 34.22
C SER A 167 -20.91 0.98 32.94
N ASP A 168 -22.21 1.06 32.60
CA ASP A 168 -22.76 0.66 31.29
C ASP A 168 -22.25 1.57 30.14
N THR A 169 -21.39 2.54 30.44
CA THR A 169 -20.96 3.56 29.49
C THR A 169 -19.97 3.00 28.48
N ILE A 170 -20.35 3.08 27.21
CA ILE A 170 -19.51 2.67 26.09
C ILE A 170 -18.80 3.90 25.52
N VAL A 171 -17.47 3.89 25.53
CA VAL A 171 -16.63 4.98 25.02
C VAL A 171 -16.12 4.69 23.62
N ILE A 172 -15.99 5.73 22.79
CA ILE A 172 -15.33 5.61 21.49
C ILE A 172 -13.83 5.59 21.75
N SER A 173 -13.17 4.51 21.35
CA SER A 173 -11.75 4.26 21.69
C SER A 173 -10.84 4.28 20.47
N GLY A 174 -11.40 4.39 19.26
CA GLY A 174 -10.64 4.48 18.03
C GLY A 174 -11.47 4.13 16.81
N LYS A 175 -10.87 4.33 15.65
CA LYS A 175 -11.47 3.98 14.35
C LYS A 175 -10.39 3.61 13.35
N LEU A 176 -10.67 2.65 12.49
CA LEU A 176 -9.80 2.27 11.38
C LEU A 176 -10.54 2.50 10.06
N ASN A 177 -9.94 3.21 9.12
CA ASN A 177 -10.44 3.32 7.75
C ASN A 177 -9.73 2.28 6.88
N ILE A 178 -10.50 1.38 6.27
CA ILE A 178 -9.95 0.22 5.57
C ILE A 178 -10.42 0.21 4.13
N SER A 179 -9.48 -0.02 3.20
CA SER A 179 -9.77 -0.29 1.80
C SER A 179 -9.24 -1.66 1.41
N VAL A 180 -10.04 -2.42 0.65
CA VAL A 180 -9.50 -3.57 -0.07
C VAL A 180 -8.67 -3.02 -1.22
N ILE A 181 -7.46 -3.53 -1.37
CA ILE A 181 -6.51 -3.06 -2.39
C ILE A 181 -7.16 -2.81 -3.75
N ASP A 182 -6.82 -1.68 -4.37
CA ASP A 182 -7.37 -1.26 -5.66
C ASP A 182 -7.04 -2.23 -6.80
N LYS A 183 -7.76 -2.12 -7.92
CA LYS A 183 -7.49 -2.95 -9.11
C LYS A 183 -6.13 -2.67 -9.73
N ASP A 184 -5.69 -1.41 -9.72
CA ASP A 184 -4.42 -0.96 -10.31
C ASP A 184 -3.30 -0.77 -9.30
N VAL A 185 -3.41 -1.43 -8.15
CA VAL A 185 -2.43 -1.48 -7.08
C VAL A 185 -2.27 -2.94 -6.65
N PHE A 186 -1.06 -3.32 -6.24
CA PHE A 186 -0.68 -4.70 -5.97
C PHE A 186 -0.09 -4.82 -4.55
N MET A 187 -0.37 -5.94 -3.89
CA MET A 187 0.33 -6.28 -2.63
C MET A 187 1.77 -6.68 -2.95
N GLU A 188 2.63 -6.67 -1.92
CA GLU A 188 4.06 -7.02 -2.05
C GLU A 188 4.26 -8.40 -2.68
N ASP A 189 3.53 -9.42 -2.21
CA ASP A 189 3.61 -10.78 -2.74
C ASP A 189 3.25 -10.86 -4.24
N GLU A 190 2.28 -10.04 -4.68
CA GLU A 190 1.86 -9.98 -6.07
C GLU A 190 2.95 -9.38 -6.97
N ALA A 191 3.56 -8.28 -6.53
CA ALA A 191 4.66 -7.65 -7.25
C ALA A 191 5.91 -8.56 -7.25
N GLN A 192 6.22 -9.19 -6.11
CA GLN A 192 7.39 -10.04 -5.94
C GLN A 192 7.35 -11.26 -6.85
N ARG A 193 6.17 -11.88 -7.08
CA ARG A 193 6.04 -12.98 -8.07
C ARG A 193 6.49 -12.58 -9.47
N GLY A 194 6.25 -11.33 -9.88
CA GLY A 194 6.74 -10.81 -11.15
C GLY A 194 8.25 -10.62 -11.12
N ILE A 195 8.76 -9.99 -10.06
CA ILE A 195 10.20 -9.70 -9.88
C ILE A 195 11.01 -11.00 -9.89
N ASP A 196 10.56 -12.03 -9.16
CA ASP A 196 11.21 -13.34 -9.11
C ASP A 196 11.32 -14.01 -10.49
N ASP A 197 10.29 -13.86 -11.34
CA ASP A 197 10.34 -14.38 -12.72
C ASP A 197 11.34 -13.61 -13.58
N ILE A 198 11.42 -12.28 -13.45
CA ILE A 198 12.45 -11.48 -14.14
C ILE A 198 13.86 -11.88 -13.69
N LEU A 199 14.09 -12.08 -12.39
CA LEU A 199 15.40 -12.51 -11.87
C LEU A 199 15.76 -13.95 -12.30
N PHE A 200 14.75 -14.79 -12.53
CA PHE A 200 14.97 -16.10 -13.16
C PHE A 200 15.35 -15.95 -14.63
N VAL A 201 14.62 -15.11 -15.37
CA VAL A 201 14.82 -14.75 -16.78
C VAL A 201 16.23 -14.20 -17.01
N GLU A 202 16.71 -13.32 -16.14
CA GLU A 202 18.07 -12.75 -16.14
C GLU A 202 19.13 -13.86 -16.16
N LYS A 203 19.04 -14.82 -15.23
CA LYS A 203 19.98 -15.95 -15.13
C LYS A 203 20.02 -16.83 -16.38
N GLN A 204 18.91 -16.93 -17.11
CA GLN A 204 18.88 -17.65 -18.38
C GLN A 204 19.50 -16.84 -19.52
N TYR A 205 19.26 -15.52 -19.52
CA TYR A 205 19.82 -14.60 -20.51
C TYR A 205 21.34 -14.48 -20.41
N GLU A 206 21.91 -14.44 -19.20
CA GLU A 206 23.36 -14.38 -18.96
C GLU A 206 24.14 -15.54 -19.61
N LYS A 207 23.48 -16.69 -19.83
CA LYS A 207 24.06 -17.84 -20.54
C LYS A 207 24.26 -17.58 -22.04
N ARG A 208 23.73 -16.47 -22.56
CA ARG A 208 23.78 -16.05 -23.97
C ARG A 208 23.39 -17.17 -24.95
N PRO A 209 22.20 -17.78 -24.79
CA PRO A 209 21.77 -18.83 -25.68
C PRO A 209 21.60 -18.29 -27.10
N SER A 210 22.18 -18.97 -28.08
CA SER A 210 22.13 -18.57 -29.49
C SER A 210 20.83 -18.98 -30.19
N THR A 211 20.02 -19.85 -29.55
CA THR A 211 18.75 -20.35 -30.05
C THR A 211 17.81 -20.65 -28.89
N GLY A 212 16.51 -20.80 -29.18
CA GLY A 212 15.51 -21.20 -28.20
C GLY A 212 14.82 -20.02 -27.53
N GLU A 213 14.16 -20.31 -26.42
CA GLU A 213 13.27 -19.40 -25.69
C GLU A 213 13.92 -18.06 -25.33
N TYR A 214 15.18 -18.11 -24.97
CA TYR A 214 15.93 -17.01 -24.36
C TYR A 214 16.77 -16.19 -25.35
N SER A 215 16.49 -16.28 -26.67
CA SER A 215 17.39 -15.79 -27.72
C SER A 215 16.88 -14.64 -28.61
N ILE A 216 15.56 -14.42 -28.73
CA ILE A 216 14.97 -13.41 -29.67
C ILE A 216 13.80 -12.66 -29.00
N ASN A 217 13.68 -11.34 -29.21
CA ASN A 217 12.58 -10.48 -28.71
C ASN A 217 12.33 -10.60 -27.20
N TYR A 218 13.42 -10.70 -26.45
CA TYR A 218 13.36 -11.16 -25.08
C TYR A 218 12.84 -10.10 -24.09
N CYS A 219 13.07 -8.81 -24.35
CA CYS A 219 12.50 -7.72 -23.55
C CYS A 219 10.96 -7.80 -23.46
N ILE A 220 10.28 -8.02 -24.59
CA ILE A 220 8.82 -8.14 -24.64
C ILE A 220 8.36 -9.42 -23.96
N GLN A 221 9.06 -10.54 -24.15
CA GLN A 221 8.73 -11.80 -23.49
C GLN A 221 8.87 -11.69 -21.96
N SER A 222 10.00 -11.17 -21.48
CA SER A 222 10.29 -10.93 -20.07
C SER A 222 9.23 -10.05 -19.42
N ALA A 223 8.95 -8.88 -20.01
CA ALA A 223 7.92 -7.98 -19.50
C ALA A 223 6.52 -8.62 -19.51
N ASP A 224 6.18 -9.41 -20.54
CA ASP A 224 4.87 -10.06 -20.60
C ASP A 224 4.74 -11.22 -19.59
N ARG A 225 5.81 -11.99 -19.38
CA ARG A 225 5.87 -13.02 -18.32
C ARG A 225 5.73 -12.40 -16.94
N PHE A 226 6.45 -11.31 -16.64
CA PHE A 226 6.33 -10.56 -15.39
C PHE A 226 4.86 -10.21 -15.10
N LEU A 227 4.18 -9.58 -16.08
CA LEU A 227 2.78 -9.19 -15.93
C LEU A 227 1.87 -10.41 -15.73
N GLY A 228 2.13 -11.51 -16.47
CA GLY A 228 1.41 -12.77 -16.32
C GLY A 228 1.56 -13.40 -14.94
N LYS A 229 2.74 -13.32 -14.32
CA LYS A 229 3.02 -13.83 -12.97
C LYS A 229 2.35 -13.00 -11.88
N VAL A 230 2.37 -11.67 -12.02
CA VAL A 230 1.69 -10.75 -11.09
C VAL A 230 0.19 -11.07 -10.99
N VAL A 231 -0.48 -11.30 -12.13
CA VAL A 231 -1.92 -11.58 -12.14
C VAL A 231 -2.28 -13.06 -12.19
N GLU A 232 -1.28 -13.95 -12.19
CA GLU A 232 -1.43 -15.41 -12.28
C GLU A 232 -2.24 -15.85 -13.51
N ASN A 233 -1.98 -15.22 -14.66
CA ASN A 233 -2.72 -15.50 -15.90
C ASN A 233 -1.81 -16.08 -16.97
N THR A 234 -2.00 -17.36 -17.25
CA THR A 234 -1.21 -18.12 -18.23
C THR A 234 -1.84 -18.18 -19.63
N THR A 235 -2.96 -17.48 -19.86
CA THR A 235 -3.76 -17.58 -21.10
C THR A 235 -3.77 -16.31 -21.92
N ASN A 236 -3.40 -15.18 -21.32
CA ASN A 236 -3.35 -13.87 -21.97
C ASN A 236 -1.94 -13.29 -22.04
N PHE A 237 -1.02 -13.85 -21.27
CA PHE A 237 0.37 -13.44 -21.15
C PHE A 237 1.31 -14.57 -21.52
N TYR A 238 2.43 -14.22 -22.11
CA TYR A 238 3.50 -15.12 -22.50
C TYR A 238 3.84 -16.05 -21.33
N THR A 239 3.75 -17.36 -21.57
CA THR A 239 3.94 -18.37 -20.53
C THR A 239 4.74 -19.53 -21.09
N TYR A 240 5.78 -19.90 -20.35
CA TYR A 240 6.67 -20.99 -20.67
C TYR A 240 6.90 -21.84 -19.42
N ASP A 241 6.88 -23.16 -19.60
CA ASP A 241 7.25 -24.14 -18.59
C ASP A 241 8.75 -24.38 -18.67
N ASP A 242 9.48 -23.79 -17.73
CA ASP A 242 10.92 -23.90 -17.63
C ASP A 242 11.41 -25.30 -17.25
N THR A 243 10.58 -26.10 -16.57
CA THR A 243 10.93 -27.47 -16.18
C THR A 243 10.72 -28.43 -17.34
N ALA A 244 9.60 -28.30 -18.04
CA ALA A 244 9.29 -29.12 -19.20
C ALA A 244 9.91 -28.59 -20.51
N ASN A 245 10.60 -27.44 -20.47
CA ASN A 245 11.17 -26.75 -21.62
C ASN A 245 10.13 -26.55 -22.74
N LYS A 246 8.91 -26.11 -22.38
CA LYS A 246 7.73 -26.09 -23.26
C LYS A 246 6.97 -24.77 -23.20
N ARG A 247 6.64 -24.21 -24.37
CA ARG A 247 5.72 -23.07 -24.49
C ARG A 247 4.30 -23.47 -24.11
N ILE A 248 3.71 -22.74 -23.18
CA ILE A 248 2.30 -22.89 -22.78
C ILE A 248 1.44 -21.92 -23.58
N TYR A 249 1.83 -20.65 -23.64
CA TYR A 249 1.10 -19.63 -24.39
C TYR A 249 2.05 -18.57 -24.93
N THR A 250 1.84 -18.17 -26.20
CA THR A 250 2.66 -17.17 -26.88
C THR A 250 1.73 -16.17 -27.58
N PRO A 251 1.49 -14.98 -27.01
CA PRO A 251 0.77 -13.92 -27.70
C PRO A 251 1.61 -13.34 -28.85
N SER A 252 0.99 -12.52 -29.71
CA SER A 252 1.76 -11.71 -30.66
C SER A 252 2.60 -10.69 -29.89
N LEU A 253 3.92 -10.72 -30.13
CA LEU A 253 4.96 -9.89 -29.50
C LEU A 253 5.71 -9.05 -30.54
N GLU A 254 5.04 -8.61 -31.60
CA GLU A 254 5.67 -7.91 -32.73
C GLU A 254 6.28 -6.55 -32.34
N ASN A 255 5.62 -5.81 -31.45
CA ASN A 255 6.04 -4.49 -31.02
C ASN A 255 5.48 -4.18 -29.63
N ALA A 256 6.28 -3.57 -28.75
CA ALA A 256 5.90 -3.33 -27.36
C ALA A 256 4.69 -2.37 -27.22
N ILE A 257 4.56 -1.36 -28.10
CA ILE A 257 3.40 -0.45 -28.10
C ILE A 257 2.12 -1.20 -28.48
N ILE A 258 2.19 -2.05 -29.52
CA ILE A 258 1.06 -2.88 -29.96
C ILE A 258 0.66 -3.82 -28.82
N ARG A 259 1.64 -4.45 -28.15
CA ARG A 259 1.39 -5.34 -27.02
C ARG A 259 0.76 -4.60 -25.84
N ALA A 260 1.26 -3.43 -25.46
CA ALA A 260 0.67 -2.60 -24.40
C ALA A 260 -0.80 -2.24 -24.69
N LYS A 261 -1.10 -1.84 -25.93
CA LYS A 261 -2.48 -1.57 -26.38
C LYS A 261 -3.35 -2.83 -26.28
N LYS A 262 -2.82 -4.01 -26.66
CA LYS A 262 -3.53 -5.29 -26.51
C LYS A 262 -3.80 -5.63 -25.05
N ILE A 263 -2.81 -5.51 -24.16
CA ILE A 263 -2.96 -5.73 -22.71
C ILE A 263 -4.09 -4.85 -22.16
N LYS A 264 -4.14 -3.57 -22.56
CA LYS A 264 -5.24 -2.67 -22.21
C LYS A 264 -6.60 -3.19 -22.69
N THR A 265 -6.72 -3.59 -23.95
CA THR A 265 -8.00 -4.12 -24.50
C THR A 265 -8.47 -5.41 -23.82
N LEU A 266 -7.55 -6.19 -23.24
CA LEU A 266 -7.88 -7.41 -22.49
C LEU A 266 -8.45 -7.11 -21.09
N GLY A 267 -8.36 -5.86 -20.63
CA GLY A 267 -8.84 -5.36 -19.34
C GLY A 267 -7.73 -5.13 -18.30
N TYR A 268 -6.48 -5.44 -18.63
CA TYR A 268 -5.34 -5.38 -17.70
C TYR A 268 -4.60 -4.03 -17.72
N GLY A 269 -5.12 -3.03 -18.44
CA GLY A 269 -4.53 -1.70 -18.51
C GLY A 269 -5.50 -0.63 -18.06
N LYS A 270 -5.12 0.17 -17.07
CA LYS A 270 -5.93 1.30 -16.60
C LYS A 270 -5.81 2.50 -17.54
N ILE A 271 -4.58 2.98 -17.70
CA ILE A 271 -4.25 4.14 -18.52
C ILE A 271 -3.10 3.81 -19.45
N PHE A 272 -3.17 4.32 -20.68
CA PHE A 272 -2.09 4.24 -21.66
C PHE A 272 -1.77 5.65 -22.12
N LYS A 273 -0.52 6.07 -21.94
CA LYS A 273 -0.03 7.40 -22.26
C LYS A 273 1.13 7.29 -23.24
N GLU A 274 1.06 8.01 -24.35
CA GLU A 274 2.20 8.21 -25.25
C GLU A 274 2.77 9.60 -25.01
N PHE A 275 4.08 9.67 -24.85
CA PHE A 275 4.87 10.89 -24.90
C PHE A 275 5.64 10.89 -26.22
N ASP A 276 5.43 11.94 -27.01
CA ASP A 276 6.16 12.10 -28.26
C ASP A 276 7.65 12.39 -28.00
N GLY A 277 8.47 12.27 -29.04
CA GLY A 277 9.91 12.52 -28.91
C GLY A 277 10.29 13.98 -28.73
N SER A 278 9.33 14.90 -28.76
CA SER A 278 9.58 16.30 -28.46
C SER A 278 9.84 16.52 -26.97
N ILE A 279 9.56 15.56 -26.09
CA ILE A 279 9.95 15.62 -24.67
C ILE A 279 11.48 15.55 -24.48
N PHE A 280 12.19 15.04 -25.48
CA PHE A 280 13.65 14.98 -25.50
C PHE A 280 14.24 16.12 -26.31
N ALA A 281 15.43 16.55 -25.91
CA ALA A 281 16.33 17.37 -26.71
C ALA A 281 17.60 16.57 -27.01
N LEU A 282 18.08 16.68 -28.25
CA LEU A 282 19.36 16.11 -28.68
C LEU A 282 20.45 17.14 -28.46
N LYS A 283 21.46 16.79 -27.68
CA LYS A 283 22.67 17.58 -27.51
C LYS A 283 23.83 16.83 -28.13
N GLU A 284 24.57 17.51 -29.02
CA GLU A 284 25.81 16.98 -29.56
C GLU A 284 26.92 17.20 -28.54
N GLU A 285 27.57 16.11 -28.15
CA GLU A 285 28.79 16.15 -27.38
C GLU A 285 29.96 15.88 -28.32
N LYS A 286 30.98 16.75 -28.27
CA LYS A 286 32.22 16.61 -29.04
C LYS A 286 33.13 15.53 -28.47
N VAL A 287 32.56 14.43 -28.01
CA VAL A 287 33.25 13.24 -27.54
C VAL A 287 32.93 12.14 -28.55
N LYS A 288 33.96 11.45 -29.04
CA LYS A 288 33.75 10.26 -29.87
C LYS A 288 33.08 9.19 -29.01
N ASP A 289 32.14 8.44 -29.58
CA ASP A 289 31.56 7.31 -28.85
C ASP A 289 32.65 6.25 -28.53
N LYS A 290 32.30 5.26 -27.71
CA LYS A 290 33.20 4.15 -27.34
C LYS A 290 33.70 3.31 -28.54
N TYR A 291 33.21 3.58 -29.75
CA TYR A 291 33.58 2.93 -31.00
C TYR A 291 34.34 3.88 -31.96
N GLY A 292 34.65 5.12 -31.54
CA GLY A 292 35.43 6.08 -32.30
C GLY A 292 34.64 6.85 -33.37
N ASN A 293 33.31 6.77 -33.37
CA ASN A 293 32.46 7.48 -34.34
C ASN A 293 32.33 8.98 -34.01
N ASN A 294 31.77 9.74 -34.96
CA ASN A 294 31.39 11.16 -34.88
C ASN A 294 30.72 11.56 -33.55
N PRO A 295 30.66 12.88 -33.23
CA PRO A 295 30.11 13.41 -31.96
C PRO A 295 28.94 12.60 -31.41
N SER A 296 29.07 12.14 -30.16
CA SER A 296 27.99 11.45 -29.48
C SER A 296 26.77 12.37 -29.40
N ARG A 297 25.58 11.81 -29.62
CA ARG A 297 24.32 12.51 -29.34
C ARG A 297 23.79 11.98 -28.03
N ILE A 298 23.70 12.87 -27.06
CA ILE A 298 23.05 12.58 -25.78
C ILE A 298 21.66 13.19 -25.78
N LEU A 299 20.74 12.46 -25.19
CA LEU A 299 19.39 12.87 -24.89
C LEU A 299 19.42 13.67 -23.60
N SER A 300 18.56 14.68 -23.54
CA SER A 300 18.22 15.41 -22.33
C SER A 300 16.71 15.60 -22.28
N LEU A 301 16.13 15.65 -21.08
CA LEU A 301 14.72 15.96 -20.91
C LEU A 301 14.50 17.46 -21.03
N LYS A 302 13.39 17.84 -21.66
CA LYS A 302 12.87 19.21 -21.57
C LYS A 302 12.19 19.43 -20.22
N ALA A 303 12.20 20.68 -19.74
CA ALA A 303 11.65 21.06 -18.44
C ALA A 303 10.18 20.63 -18.25
N ASN A 304 9.35 20.75 -19.28
CA ASN A 304 7.91 20.42 -19.23
C ASN A 304 7.60 19.07 -19.89
N ASN A 305 8.38 18.02 -19.59
CA ASN A 305 8.18 16.69 -20.19
C ASN A 305 6.92 15.97 -19.67
N GLY A 306 6.36 16.37 -18.51
CA GLY A 306 5.13 15.82 -17.95
C GLY A 306 5.20 14.37 -17.47
N ILE A 307 6.39 13.75 -17.44
CA ILE A 307 6.55 12.35 -17.01
C ILE A 307 6.34 12.24 -15.50
N ASN A 308 7.03 13.07 -14.71
CA ASN A 308 6.89 13.07 -13.26
C ASN A 308 5.44 13.36 -12.83
N ASP A 309 4.79 14.35 -13.45
CA ASP A 309 3.38 14.68 -13.18
C ASP A 309 2.45 13.50 -13.46
N PHE A 310 2.70 12.77 -14.56
CA PHE A 310 1.95 11.55 -14.87
C PHE A 310 2.09 10.52 -13.76
N PHE A 311 3.32 10.21 -13.31
CA PHE A 311 3.52 9.23 -12.24
C PHE A 311 2.96 9.70 -10.91
N ASN A 312 3.16 10.96 -10.52
CA ASN A 312 2.60 11.52 -9.30
C ASN A 312 1.07 11.41 -9.29
N GLN A 313 0.40 11.76 -10.40
CA GLN A 313 -1.05 11.58 -10.54
C GLN A 313 -1.46 10.10 -10.50
N GLN A 314 -0.67 9.22 -11.13
CA GLN A 314 -0.96 7.80 -11.20
C GLN A 314 -0.61 7.04 -9.92
N VAL A 315 0.17 7.58 -9.00
CA VAL A 315 0.57 6.88 -7.77
C VAL A 315 -0.12 7.56 -6.59
N SER A 316 0.15 8.84 -6.36
CA SER A 316 -0.46 9.71 -5.34
C SER A 316 -0.70 9.00 -4.00
N ASN A 317 -1.81 9.28 -3.33
CA ASN A 317 -2.20 8.75 -2.02
C ASN A 317 -2.59 7.26 -1.99
N ARG A 318 -2.29 6.48 -3.05
CA ARG A 318 -2.73 5.08 -3.15
C ARG A 318 -1.65 4.14 -2.69
N ILE A 319 -1.80 3.64 -1.48
CA ILE A 319 -0.84 2.79 -0.78
C ILE A 319 -0.71 1.43 -1.48
N GLY A 320 0.53 1.02 -1.77
CA GLY A 320 0.90 -0.29 -2.32
C GLY A 320 1.80 -0.21 -3.55
N PHE A 321 1.95 -1.32 -4.27
CA PHE A 321 2.84 -1.41 -5.44
C PHE A 321 2.08 -1.05 -6.73
N HIS A 322 2.67 -0.19 -7.55
CA HIS A 322 2.13 0.22 -8.85
C HIS A 322 3.05 -0.28 -9.97
N ILE A 323 2.47 -0.96 -10.96
CA ILE A 323 3.22 -1.60 -12.03
C ILE A 323 2.91 -0.89 -13.35
N PHE A 324 3.95 -0.54 -14.10
CA PHE A 324 3.84 0.09 -15.41
C PHE A 324 4.65 -0.68 -16.45
N TYR A 325 4.04 -0.90 -17.61
CA TYR A 325 4.72 -1.42 -18.79
C TYR A 325 5.23 -0.23 -19.60
N LEU A 326 6.55 -0.07 -19.64
CA LEU A 326 7.25 1.02 -20.31
C LEU A 326 7.73 0.53 -21.67
N SER A 327 7.40 1.23 -22.73
CA SER A 327 8.02 1.03 -24.02
C SER A 327 8.74 2.30 -24.49
N ILE A 328 9.93 2.12 -25.04
CA ILE A 328 10.80 3.19 -25.52
C ILE A 328 11.24 2.95 -26.96
N VAL A 329 11.62 4.04 -27.63
CA VAL A 329 12.13 4.03 -29.01
C VAL A 329 11.13 3.38 -29.98
N GLU A 330 9.89 3.90 -30.01
CA GLU A 330 8.81 3.47 -30.91
C GLU A 330 8.44 1.98 -30.79
N GLY A 331 8.51 1.42 -29.59
CA GLY A 331 8.16 0.02 -29.38
C GLY A 331 9.31 -0.96 -29.55
N PHE A 332 10.52 -0.46 -29.80
CA PHE A 332 11.70 -1.28 -30.02
C PHE A 332 12.14 -2.01 -28.75
N HIS A 333 12.07 -1.35 -27.60
CA HIS A 333 12.42 -1.94 -26.31
C HIS A 333 11.28 -1.77 -25.31
N THR A 334 11.23 -2.66 -24.33
CA THR A 334 10.24 -2.59 -23.25
C THR A 334 10.85 -2.99 -21.93
N LEU A 335 10.42 -2.30 -20.88
CA LEU A 335 10.84 -2.50 -19.51
C LEU A 335 9.60 -2.52 -18.61
N ILE A 336 9.77 -2.99 -17.39
CA ILE A 336 8.77 -2.88 -16.34
C ILE A 336 9.23 -1.84 -15.32
N ILE A 337 8.34 -0.93 -14.94
CA ILE A 337 8.56 -0.04 -13.80
C ILE A 337 7.69 -0.54 -12.66
N VAL A 338 8.31 -0.78 -11.51
CA VAL A 338 7.62 -1.03 -10.25
C VAL A 338 7.81 0.20 -9.38
N VAL A 339 6.72 0.80 -8.93
CA VAL A 339 6.74 1.89 -7.95
C VAL A 339 6.23 1.33 -6.62
N ASP A 340 7.09 1.36 -5.61
CA ASP A 340 6.74 1.09 -4.23
C ASP A 340 6.21 2.39 -3.60
N ASN A 341 4.91 2.39 -3.32
CA ASN A 341 4.19 3.45 -2.63
C ASN A 341 3.57 2.93 -1.33
N THR A 342 4.22 1.96 -0.67
CA THR A 342 3.83 1.50 0.67
C THR A 342 4.00 2.61 1.71
N GLU A 343 5.00 3.48 1.50
CA GLU A 343 5.21 4.75 2.19
C GLU A 343 4.92 5.92 1.22
N PRO A 344 3.69 6.48 1.19
CA PRO A 344 3.32 7.50 0.21
C PRO A 344 4.10 8.81 0.30
N CYS A 345 4.75 9.08 1.43
CA CYS A 345 5.56 10.27 1.62
C CYS A 345 6.99 10.11 1.08
N SER A 346 7.42 8.88 0.78
CA SER A 346 8.78 8.54 0.33
C SER A 346 8.82 7.55 -0.85
N PRO A 347 7.93 7.66 -1.88
CA PRO A 347 7.78 6.63 -2.90
C PRO A 347 9.06 6.39 -3.69
N LYS A 348 9.31 5.12 -3.99
CA LYS A 348 10.50 4.66 -4.73
C LYS A 348 10.08 3.94 -6.00
N TYR A 349 10.94 3.99 -7.00
CA TYR A 349 10.75 3.24 -8.23
C TYR A 349 11.99 2.42 -8.56
N GLU A 350 11.74 1.32 -9.28
CA GLU A 350 12.73 0.45 -9.87
C GLU A 350 12.32 0.12 -11.30
N ILE A 351 13.29 0.13 -12.22
CA ILE A 351 13.06 -0.27 -13.61
C ILE A 351 13.76 -1.61 -13.86
N TYR A 352 13.00 -2.58 -14.31
CA TYR A 352 13.42 -3.94 -14.63
C TYR A 352 13.40 -4.18 -16.14
N ASP A 353 14.40 -4.91 -16.61
CA ASP A 353 14.55 -5.34 -17.99
C ASP A 353 14.73 -6.86 -18.07
N GLU A 354 14.99 -7.42 -19.26
CA GLU A 354 15.37 -8.84 -19.35
C GLU A 354 16.66 -9.23 -18.60
N GLU A 355 17.53 -8.25 -18.37
CA GLU A 355 18.78 -8.39 -17.61
C GLU A 355 18.56 -8.15 -16.10
N GLY A 356 17.31 -8.15 -15.62
CA GLY A 356 17.00 -7.94 -14.22
C GLY A 356 16.85 -6.46 -13.86
N LEU A 357 17.27 -6.08 -12.65
CA LEU A 357 17.14 -4.71 -12.15
C LEU A 357 18.15 -3.78 -12.84
N SER A 358 17.65 -2.75 -13.52
CA SER A 358 18.50 -1.75 -14.16
C SER A 358 19.15 -0.79 -13.14
N SER A 359 20.11 0.01 -13.63
CA SER A 359 20.69 1.10 -12.83
C SER A 359 19.73 2.27 -12.58
N SER A 360 18.56 2.30 -13.25
CA SER A 360 17.56 3.35 -13.11
C SER A 360 16.56 3.00 -12.01
N LYS A 361 16.84 3.51 -10.80
CA LYS A 361 16.02 3.35 -9.59
C LYS A 361 16.25 4.52 -8.64
N GLY A 362 15.30 4.78 -7.75
CA GLY A 362 15.43 5.84 -6.75
C GLY A 362 14.08 6.39 -6.29
N ALA A 363 14.09 7.62 -5.78
CA ALA A 363 12.85 8.32 -5.41
C ALA A 363 12.00 8.62 -6.65
N LEU A 364 10.67 8.52 -6.53
CA LEU A 364 9.71 8.68 -7.63
C LEU A 364 9.88 10.00 -8.39
N ASN A 365 10.27 11.09 -7.71
CA ASN A 365 10.50 12.39 -8.33
C ASN A 365 11.67 12.42 -9.34
N THR A 366 12.52 11.39 -9.37
CA THR A 366 13.61 11.24 -10.35
C THR A 366 13.29 10.24 -11.47
N ILE A 367 12.05 9.73 -11.54
CA ILE A 367 11.67 8.68 -12.51
C ILE A 367 11.83 9.11 -13.97
N ALA A 368 11.61 10.39 -14.28
CA ALA A 368 11.85 10.91 -15.62
C ALA A 368 13.32 10.72 -16.04
N ASP A 369 14.28 11.00 -15.14
CA ASP A 369 15.71 10.81 -15.42
C ASP A 369 16.07 9.33 -15.60
N GLY A 370 15.42 8.43 -14.85
CA GLY A 370 15.54 6.99 -15.07
C GLY A 370 15.07 6.58 -16.47
N ILE A 371 13.90 7.05 -16.90
CA ILE A 371 13.37 6.79 -18.26
C ILE A 371 14.28 7.41 -19.34
N LEU A 372 14.86 8.58 -19.09
CA LEU A 372 15.86 9.21 -19.97
C LEU A 372 17.09 8.31 -20.11
N GLY A 373 17.63 7.78 -19.01
CA GLY A 373 18.78 6.88 -19.00
C GLY A 373 18.55 5.63 -19.86
N GLN A 374 17.40 4.98 -19.68
CA GLN A 374 17.01 3.81 -20.49
C GLN A 374 16.84 4.18 -21.97
N SER A 375 16.16 5.30 -22.24
CA SER A 375 15.96 5.80 -23.61
C SER A 375 17.29 6.12 -24.31
N GLN A 376 18.25 6.71 -23.60
CA GLN A 376 19.58 7.02 -24.12
C GLN A 376 20.33 5.75 -24.50
N TRP A 377 20.29 4.72 -23.66
CA TRP A 377 20.98 3.46 -23.90
C TRP A 377 20.43 2.77 -25.15
N VAL A 378 19.11 2.60 -25.23
CA VAL A 378 18.45 1.97 -26.39
C VAL A 378 18.67 2.78 -27.66
N TYR A 379 18.53 4.11 -27.60
CA TYR A 379 18.77 4.98 -28.76
C TYR A 379 20.20 4.84 -29.29
N SER A 380 21.19 4.80 -28.39
CA SER A 380 22.61 4.65 -28.76
C SER A 380 22.89 3.31 -29.42
N TRP A 381 22.22 2.23 -28.97
CA TRP A 381 22.34 0.90 -29.54
C TRP A 381 21.60 0.74 -30.88
N ALA A 382 20.44 1.38 -31.02
CA ALA A 382 19.60 1.29 -32.22
C ALA A 382 20.17 2.10 -33.39
N LYS A 383 20.80 3.24 -33.11
CA LYS A 383 21.34 4.17 -34.12
C LYS A 383 22.26 3.52 -35.16
N PRO A 384 23.26 2.69 -34.81
CA PRO A 384 24.13 2.03 -35.80
C PRO A 384 23.42 0.99 -36.66
N ARG A 385 22.32 0.41 -36.18
CA ARG A 385 21.64 -0.73 -36.82
C ARG A 385 20.48 -0.30 -37.71
N TYR A 386 19.78 0.75 -37.32
CA TYR A 386 18.56 1.22 -37.98
C TYR A 386 18.65 2.69 -38.44
N GLY A 387 19.79 3.35 -38.23
CA GLY A 387 20.01 4.75 -38.59
C GLY A 387 19.29 5.74 -37.67
N TYR A 388 19.17 7.00 -38.12
CA TYR A 388 18.47 8.07 -37.39
C TYR A 388 16.93 7.97 -37.44
N TRP A 389 16.38 6.87 -37.96
CA TRP A 389 14.94 6.66 -38.14
C TRP A 389 14.21 6.18 -36.89
N ALA A 390 14.96 5.77 -35.86
CA ALA A 390 14.39 5.38 -34.57
C ALA A 390 13.74 6.59 -33.90
N LYS A 391 12.40 6.67 -33.89
CA LYS A 391 11.70 7.76 -33.22
C LYS A 391 11.79 7.56 -31.72
N LEU A 392 12.19 8.62 -31.03
CA LEU A 392 12.27 8.67 -29.58
C LEU A 392 10.87 8.78 -28.96
N ARG A 393 10.03 7.77 -29.10
CA ARG A 393 8.71 7.74 -28.47
C ARG A 393 8.77 6.94 -27.18
N VAL A 394 8.14 7.45 -26.13
CA VAL A 394 7.91 6.73 -24.89
C VAL A 394 6.42 6.44 -24.77
N SER A 395 6.04 5.21 -24.43
CA SER A 395 4.67 4.89 -24.07
C SER A 395 4.63 4.14 -22.75
N ILE A 396 3.66 4.47 -21.92
CA ILE A 396 3.52 3.91 -20.57
C ILE A 396 2.10 3.39 -20.43
N LEU A 397 1.97 2.12 -20.06
CA LEU A 397 0.72 1.50 -19.66
C LEU A 397 0.74 1.28 -18.15
N LYS A 398 -0.19 1.91 -17.40
CA LYS A 398 -0.43 1.51 -16.01
C LYS A 398 -1.19 0.19 -16.01
N PHE A 399 -0.60 -0.81 -15.38
CA PHE A 399 -1.15 -2.15 -15.28
C PHE A 399 -2.20 -2.26 -14.17
N GLN A 400 -3.16 -3.17 -14.33
CA GLN A 400 -4.19 -3.45 -13.34
C GLN A 400 -4.66 -4.91 -13.42
N ARG A 401 -5.27 -5.42 -12.35
CA ARG A 401 -6.07 -6.65 -12.39
C ARG A 401 -7.42 -6.37 -13.08
N LYS A 402 -7.94 -7.38 -13.77
CA LYS A 402 -9.22 -7.33 -14.49
C LYS A 402 -10.41 -7.39 -13.51
#